data_AF-A0A6J0V0H8-F1
#
_entry.id   AF-A0A6J0V0H8-F1
#
_cell.length_a   1.000
_cell.length_b   1.000
_cell.length_c   1.000
_cell.angle_alpha   90.00
_cell.angle_beta   90.00
_cell.angle_gamma   90.00
#
_symmetry.space_group_name_H-M   'P 1'
#
loop_
_entity.id
_entity.type
_entity.pdbx_description
1 polymer ?
#
loop_
_entity_poly.entity_id
_entity_poly.type
_entity_poly.pdbx_seq_one_letter_code
_entity_poly.pdbx_strand_id
1 'polypeptide(L)'
;MKVLSSCNAPKTLNMSSMETLIACQSEADIKRCHLFMPCDDEDGPCHLSDSKQKRKKVISWPFMLRRITAGSETLGHLEPDSKLSLFDQPLSLVCSQEDRLPKPIQDILTILFLQGPSTEGIFRKAANEKLRKELKEELNSGGNVTFENASVHLLAVVFKDFLRNIPHTLLLTELYDEWMTAIEKTNHHERTEALKEVANKLPRPNLLLLKHLLCVLHHISKSSDVNKMDSSNLAICFGPTILTPDCDQSLPLEVQKGLTDKK
;
A
#
# COMPACT_ATOMS: atom_id res chain seq x y z
N MET A 1 -2.93 45.98 5.82
CA MET A 1 -2.58 45.89 4.40
C MET A 1 -1.37 44.99 4.27
N LYS A 2 -1.50 43.90 3.50
CA LYS A 2 -0.52 42.89 3.05
C LYS A 2 0.21 42.02 4.08
N VAL A 3 -0.20 40.75 4.04
CA VAL A 3 0.34 39.52 4.60
C VAL A 3 1.52 39.05 3.72
N LEU A 4 2.59 38.54 4.32
CA LEU A 4 3.51 37.60 3.68
C LEU A 4 3.83 36.52 4.71
N SER A 5 3.26 35.33 4.55
CA SER A 5 3.85 34.11 5.08
C SER A 5 3.60 33.01 4.06
N SER A 6 4.71 32.55 3.51
CA SER A 6 4.80 31.66 2.36
C SER A 6 4.40 30.24 2.77
N CYS A 7 3.35 29.72 2.14
CA CYS A 7 3.04 28.30 2.15
C CYS A 7 4.04 27.58 1.23
N ASN A 8 4.91 26.76 1.82
CA ASN A 8 5.82 25.90 1.09
C ASN A 8 5.02 24.83 0.31
N ALA A 9 5.17 24.84 -1.02
CA ALA A 9 4.66 23.79 -1.89
C ALA A 9 5.47 22.50 -1.70
N PRO A 10 4.84 21.30 -1.76
CA PRO A 10 5.55 20.04 -1.64
C PRO A 10 6.42 19.81 -2.88
N LYS A 11 7.75 19.79 -2.67
CA LYS A 11 8.72 19.44 -3.72
C LYS A 11 8.61 17.95 -4.00
N THR A 12 8.24 17.62 -5.23
CA THR A 12 7.99 16.24 -5.67
C THR A 12 9.29 15.55 -6.06
N LEU A 13 9.44 14.28 -5.68
CA LEU A 13 10.57 13.43 -6.05
C LEU A 13 10.63 13.27 -7.58
N ASN A 14 11.80 13.56 -8.16
CA ASN A 14 12.00 13.57 -9.61
C ASN A 14 12.43 12.20 -10.18
N MET A 15 12.39 12.13 -11.51
CA MET A 15 12.59 10.96 -12.36
C MET A 15 13.81 10.07 -12.07
N SER A 16 14.91 10.60 -11.57
CA SER A 16 16.11 9.78 -11.32
C SER A 16 16.08 9.05 -9.97
N SER A 17 15.11 9.36 -9.10
CA SER A 17 15.04 8.83 -7.73
C SER A 17 14.47 7.41 -7.65
N MET A 18 13.71 6.97 -8.67
CA MET A 18 13.11 5.63 -8.69
C MET A 18 14.01 4.58 -9.37
N GLU A 19 14.89 4.97 -10.30
CA GLU A 19 15.78 4.03 -10.98
C GLU A 19 16.92 3.51 -10.10
N THR A 20 17.30 4.26 -9.06
CA THR A 20 18.50 3.97 -8.25
C THR A 20 18.25 3.11 -7.01
N LEU A 21 16.99 2.90 -6.62
CA LEU A 21 16.62 2.05 -5.47
C LEU A 21 16.50 0.56 -5.86
N ILE A 22 16.58 0.26 -7.15
CA ILE A 22 16.58 -1.10 -7.69
C ILE A 22 17.95 -1.30 -8.32
N ALA A 23 18.71 -2.29 -7.85
CA ALA A 23 20.01 -2.64 -8.42
C ALA A 23 19.89 -3.35 -9.79
N CYS A 24 19.09 -2.84 -10.72
CA CYS A 24 18.85 -3.44 -12.03
C CYS A 24 19.32 -2.49 -13.13
N GLN A 25 20.49 -2.79 -13.71
CA GLN A 25 21.08 -2.00 -14.79
C GLN A 25 20.80 -2.58 -16.20
N SER A 26 19.85 -3.50 -16.37
CA SER A 26 19.48 -3.97 -17.71
C SER A 26 18.04 -4.48 -17.84
N GLU A 27 17.53 -4.47 -19.07
CA GLU A 27 16.25 -5.06 -19.48
C GLU A 27 16.20 -6.59 -19.24
N ALA A 28 17.36 -7.23 -19.11
CA ALA A 28 17.50 -8.64 -18.72
C ALA A 28 17.37 -8.86 -17.21
N ASP A 29 17.60 -7.85 -16.37
CA ASP A 29 17.48 -7.94 -14.91
C ASP A 29 16.03 -7.80 -14.43
N ILE A 30 15.16 -7.14 -15.20
CA ILE A 30 13.71 -7.03 -14.92
C ILE A 30 13.03 -8.40 -15.03
N LYS A 31 13.44 -9.22 -16.01
CA LYS A 31 13.00 -10.62 -16.12
C LYS A 31 13.58 -11.53 -15.02
N ARG A 32 14.61 -11.04 -14.32
CA ARG A 32 15.32 -11.75 -13.25
C ARG A 32 15.00 -11.17 -11.86
N CYS A 33 14.01 -10.28 -11.73
CA CYS A 33 13.46 -9.93 -10.43
C CYS A 33 12.82 -11.18 -9.81
N HIS A 34 13.64 -11.96 -9.10
CA HIS A 34 13.29 -13.17 -8.34
C HIS A 34 12.21 -12.94 -7.26
N LEU A 35 11.68 -11.71 -7.14
CA LEU A 35 10.66 -11.28 -6.19
C LEU A 35 9.24 -11.76 -6.55
N PHE A 36 8.99 -12.27 -7.77
CA PHE A 36 7.63 -12.60 -8.24
C PHE A 36 7.52 -13.94 -8.98
N MET A 37 8.46 -14.87 -8.80
CA MET A 37 8.28 -16.23 -9.34
C MET A 37 7.23 -17.00 -8.50
N PRO A 38 6.26 -17.68 -9.12
CA PRO A 38 5.45 -18.68 -8.41
C PRO A 38 6.36 -19.80 -7.89
N CYS A 39 6.13 -20.26 -6.66
CA CYS A 39 6.66 -21.56 -6.26
C CYS A 39 5.88 -22.62 -7.07
N ASP A 40 6.57 -23.29 -7.99
CA ASP A 40 6.05 -24.50 -8.62
C ASP A 40 6.15 -25.64 -7.60
N ASP A 41 5.03 -25.94 -6.93
CA ASP A 41 4.83 -27.25 -6.28
C ASP A 41 4.27 -28.20 -7.35
N GLU A 42 5.16 -28.94 -8.01
CA GLU A 42 4.79 -30.07 -8.87
C GLU A 42 4.80 -31.37 -8.04
N ASP A 43 3.62 -31.99 -7.87
CA ASP A 43 3.48 -33.46 -7.85
C ASP A 43 2.00 -33.90 -8.00
N GLY A 44 1.65 -34.42 -9.19
CA GLY A 44 0.70 -35.55 -9.34
C GLY A 44 -0.71 -35.31 -9.93
N PRO A 45 -1.32 -36.29 -10.63
CA PRO A 45 -1.90 -36.04 -11.96
C PRO A 45 -3.43 -36.23 -12.14
N CYS A 46 -3.93 -35.60 -13.21
CA CYS A 46 -5.07 -35.89 -14.10
C CYS A 46 -6.44 -36.36 -13.53
N HIS A 47 -7.53 -35.63 -13.85
CA HIS A 47 -8.63 -36.16 -14.68
C HIS A 47 -9.61 -35.09 -15.19
N LEU A 48 -9.96 -35.25 -16.47
CA LEU A 48 -10.94 -34.52 -17.27
C LEU A 48 -12.38 -34.92 -16.92
N SER A 49 -13.28 -33.95 -16.72
CA SER A 49 -14.69 -34.11 -17.12
C SER A 49 -15.40 -32.78 -17.32
N ASP A 50 -15.99 -32.66 -18.51
CA ASP A 50 -16.90 -31.64 -19.02
C ASP A 50 -18.27 -31.68 -18.30
N SER A 51 -18.87 -30.53 -18.02
CA SER A 51 -20.33 -30.35 -18.15
C SER A 51 -20.80 -28.90 -17.93
N LYS A 52 -21.74 -28.54 -18.81
CA LYS A 52 -22.44 -27.28 -18.98
C LYS A 52 -23.40 -27.00 -17.80
N GLN A 53 -23.72 -25.70 -17.59
CA GLN A 53 -25.09 -25.15 -17.72
C GLN A 53 -25.57 -24.16 -16.61
N LYS A 54 -25.80 -22.91 -17.06
CA LYS A 54 -26.88 -21.94 -16.73
C LYS A 54 -27.05 -21.39 -15.28
N ARG A 55 -26.92 -20.05 -15.23
CA ARG A 55 -27.87 -19.03 -14.71
C ARG A 55 -28.77 -19.41 -13.52
N LYS A 56 -28.71 -18.63 -12.43
CA LYS A 56 -29.74 -17.62 -12.04
C LYS A 56 -29.38 -16.89 -10.73
N LYS A 57 -29.74 -15.61 -10.71
CA LYS A 57 -29.79 -14.69 -9.56
C LYS A 57 -30.84 -15.17 -8.55
N VAL A 58 -30.67 -14.87 -7.25
CA VAL A 58 -31.66 -14.21 -6.37
C VAL A 58 -30.97 -13.72 -5.09
N ILE A 59 -31.28 -12.49 -4.73
CA ILE A 59 -30.96 -11.79 -3.48
C ILE A 59 -31.96 -12.26 -2.41
N SER A 60 -31.50 -12.61 -1.21
CA SER A 60 -32.35 -12.55 -0.01
C SER A 60 -31.49 -12.45 1.24
N TRP A 61 -31.42 -11.24 1.78
CA TRP A 61 -30.89 -10.92 3.11
C TRP A 61 -32.03 -11.05 4.12
N PRO A 62 -31.78 -11.56 5.33
CA PRO A 62 -32.44 -10.97 6.48
C PRO A 62 -31.42 -10.33 7.42
N PHE A 63 -31.70 -9.06 7.69
CA PHE A 63 -31.26 -8.31 8.84
C PHE A 63 -31.69 -8.96 10.17
N MET A 64 -31.15 -8.41 11.27
CA MET A 64 -31.51 -8.56 12.69
C MET A 64 -30.63 -9.58 13.43
N LEU A 65 -30.02 -9.30 14.58
CA LEU A 65 -30.23 -8.24 15.55
C LEU A 65 -28.97 -8.06 16.42
N ARG A 66 -28.58 -6.81 16.62
CA ARG A 66 -27.67 -6.35 17.67
C ARG A 66 -28.21 -6.77 19.04
N ARG A 67 -27.46 -7.56 19.81
CA ARG A 67 -27.74 -7.78 21.24
C ARG A 67 -26.50 -7.38 22.04
N ILE A 68 -26.66 -6.31 22.81
CA ILE A 68 -25.72 -5.90 23.87
C ILE A 68 -26.07 -6.70 25.11
N THR A 69 -25.10 -7.35 25.74
CA THR A 69 -25.15 -7.71 27.16
C THR A 69 -23.78 -7.50 27.78
N ALA A 70 -23.76 -6.69 28.85
CA ALA A 70 -22.61 -6.46 29.72
C ALA A 70 -22.29 -7.70 30.57
N GLY A 71 -21.03 -7.78 31.02
CA GLY A 71 -20.32 -8.99 31.45
C GLY A 71 -20.61 -9.57 32.83
N SER A 72 -20.04 -10.75 33.06
CA SER A 72 -19.12 -11.03 34.19
C SER A 72 -18.49 -12.43 34.01
N GLU A 73 -17.15 -12.44 33.89
CA GLU A 73 -16.14 -13.39 34.35
C GLU A 73 -16.41 -14.90 34.36
N THR A 74 -15.64 -15.66 33.56
CA THR A 74 -14.91 -16.86 34.02
C THR A 74 -13.73 -17.16 33.09
N LEU A 75 -12.64 -17.61 33.73
CA LEU A 75 -11.31 -17.91 33.20
C LEU A 75 -11.28 -19.22 32.40
N GLY A 76 -10.66 -19.19 31.22
CA GLY A 76 -10.00 -20.34 30.61
C GLY A 76 -10.60 -20.89 29.31
N HIS A 77 -10.25 -20.28 28.18
CA HIS A 77 -9.88 -20.94 26.90
C HIS A 77 -9.49 -19.84 25.90
N LEU A 78 -8.19 -19.67 25.62
CA LEU A 78 -7.75 -18.79 24.53
C LEU A 78 -7.92 -19.57 23.22
N GLU A 79 -9.10 -19.43 22.61
CA GLU A 79 -9.34 -19.76 21.20
C GLU A 79 -8.65 -18.70 20.34
N PRO A 80 -7.64 -19.02 19.50
CA PRO A 80 -7.08 -18.06 18.57
C PRO A 80 -7.77 -18.22 17.21
N ASP A 81 -9.08 -18.01 17.11
CA ASP A 81 -9.80 -18.20 15.84
C ASP A 81 -10.38 -16.92 15.23
N SER A 82 -10.10 -15.76 15.82
CA SER A 82 -10.27 -14.48 15.12
C SER A 82 -9.09 -14.29 14.16
N LYS A 83 -9.27 -14.65 12.89
CA LYS A 83 -8.34 -14.27 11.81
C LYS A 83 -7.99 -12.79 11.93
N LEU A 84 -6.69 -12.50 11.96
CA LEU A 84 -6.19 -11.13 12.03
C LEU A 84 -6.60 -10.36 10.76
N SER A 85 -7.10 -9.14 10.95
CA SER A 85 -7.38 -8.20 9.86
C SER A 85 -6.11 -7.89 9.07
N LEU A 86 -6.21 -7.78 7.74
CA LEU A 86 -5.06 -7.48 6.88
C LEU A 86 -4.68 -5.99 6.93
N PHE A 87 -5.68 -5.11 7.01
CA PHE A 87 -5.50 -3.66 7.04
C PHE A 87 -5.48 -3.16 8.49
N ASP A 88 -4.93 -1.96 8.66
CA ASP A 88 -4.93 -1.24 9.94
C ASP A 88 -4.09 -1.98 11.02
N GLN A 89 -3.13 -2.81 10.58
CA GLN A 89 -2.22 -3.58 11.44
C GLN A 89 -0.76 -3.23 11.13
N PRO A 90 0.14 -3.30 12.14
CA PRO A 90 1.57 -3.25 11.92
C PRO A 90 2.02 -4.35 10.93
N LEU A 91 2.96 -4.02 10.04
CA LEU A 91 3.50 -4.99 9.09
C LEU A 91 4.11 -6.23 9.77
N SER A 92 4.61 -6.08 11.00
CA SER A 92 5.14 -7.18 11.81
C SER A 92 4.09 -8.22 12.22
N LEU A 93 2.79 -7.87 12.24
CA LEU A 93 1.71 -8.80 12.57
C LEU A 93 1.14 -9.48 11.33
N VAL A 94 1.15 -8.80 10.17
CA VAL A 94 0.58 -9.34 8.93
C VAL A 94 1.61 -10.07 8.07
N CYS A 95 2.89 -9.71 8.15
CA CYS A 95 3.95 -10.46 7.49
C CYS A 95 4.29 -11.71 8.32
N SER A 96 4.33 -12.86 7.66
CA SER A 96 4.68 -14.14 8.32
C SER A 96 6.14 -14.14 8.82
N GLN A 97 6.45 -15.06 9.76
CA GLN A 97 7.81 -15.21 10.33
C GLN A 97 8.90 -15.49 9.29
N GLU A 98 8.55 -15.94 8.08
CA GLU A 98 9.49 -16.16 6.97
C GLU A 98 9.80 -14.89 6.16
N ASP A 99 9.50 -13.70 6.69
CA ASP A 99 9.71 -12.42 6.00
C ASP A 99 9.04 -12.38 4.61
N ARG A 100 7.82 -12.90 4.55
CA ARG A 100 6.96 -12.84 3.36
C ARG A 100 5.78 -11.92 3.59
N LEU A 101 5.44 -11.15 2.55
CA LEU A 101 4.23 -10.33 2.52
C LEU A 101 2.98 -11.22 2.61
N PRO A 102 1.84 -10.72 3.09
CA PRO A 102 0.57 -11.45 3.02
C PRO A 102 0.24 -11.84 1.58
N LYS A 103 -0.21 -13.08 1.36
CA LYS A 103 -0.51 -13.60 0.00
C LYS A 103 -1.40 -12.66 -0.83
N PRO A 104 -2.51 -12.10 -0.31
CA PRO A 104 -3.33 -11.19 -1.10
C PRO A 104 -2.58 -9.92 -1.55
N ILE A 105 -1.62 -9.43 -0.76
CA ILE A 105 -0.78 -8.29 -1.12
C ILE A 105 0.22 -8.68 -2.22
N GLN A 106 0.80 -9.88 -2.15
CA GLN A 106 1.67 -10.41 -3.20
C GLN A 106 0.93 -10.57 -4.53
N ASP A 107 -0.29 -11.11 -4.49
CA ASP A 107 -1.13 -11.31 -5.66
C ASP A 107 -1.50 -9.98 -6.32
N ILE A 108 -1.90 -8.98 -5.52
CA ILE A 108 -2.17 -7.62 -6.01
C ILE A 108 -0.92 -7.00 -6.64
N LEU A 109 0.23 -7.08 -5.99
CA LEU A 109 1.50 -6.58 -6.52
C LEU A 109 1.87 -7.26 -7.84
N THR A 110 1.65 -8.57 -7.95
CA THR A 110 1.91 -9.35 -9.17
C THR A 110 1.02 -8.88 -10.31
N ILE A 111 -0.28 -8.70 -10.06
CA ILE A 111 -1.21 -8.19 -11.09
C ILE A 111 -0.83 -6.77 -11.51
N LEU A 112 -0.47 -5.91 -10.55
CA LEU A 112 -0.02 -4.54 -10.84
C LEU A 112 1.30 -4.52 -11.64
N PHE A 113 2.22 -5.44 -11.37
CA PHE A 113 3.43 -5.61 -12.15
C PHE A 113 3.12 -6.03 -13.59
N LEU A 114 2.25 -7.02 -13.77
CA LEU A 114 1.94 -7.58 -15.09
C LEU A 114 1.06 -6.66 -15.95
N GLN A 115 0.09 -5.97 -15.35
CA GLN A 115 -0.94 -5.23 -16.09
C GLN A 115 -0.84 -3.70 -15.94
N GLY A 116 -0.12 -3.22 -14.92
CA GLY A 116 0.11 -1.79 -14.69
C GLY A 116 0.76 -1.08 -15.88
N PRO A 117 1.79 -1.64 -16.54
CA PRO A 117 2.47 -1.00 -17.68
C PRO A 117 1.54 -0.62 -18.84
N SER A 118 0.48 -1.40 -19.08
CA SER A 118 -0.52 -1.15 -20.13
C SER A 118 -1.78 -0.42 -19.65
N THR A 119 -1.88 -0.09 -18.35
CA THR A 119 -3.09 0.52 -17.77
C THR A 119 -2.97 2.04 -17.69
N GLU A 120 -3.68 2.75 -18.58
CA GLU A 120 -3.63 4.21 -18.64
C GLU A 120 -4.11 4.89 -17.34
N GLY A 121 -3.23 5.69 -16.74
CA GLY A 121 -3.50 6.44 -15.51
C GLY A 121 -3.53 5.56 -14.26
N ILE A 122 -2.83 4.41 -14.27
CA ILE A 122 -2.66 3.55 -13.10
C ILE A 122 -2.19 4.36 -11.87
N PHE A 123 -2.73 4.05 -10.68
CA PHE A 123 -2.59 4.80 -9.42
C PHE A 123 -3.12 6.24 -9.38
N ARG A 124 -3.34 6.90 -10.51
CA ARG A 124 -3.95 8.24 -10.59
C ARG A 124 -5.47 8.20 -10.66
N LYS A 125 -6.02 7.34 -11.53
CA LYS A 125 -7.48 7.21 -11.72
C LYS A 125 -8.15 6.60 -10.49
N ALA A 126 -9.31 7.12 -10.13
CA ALA A 126 -10.15 6.57 -9.07
C ALA A 126 -10.80 5.25 -9.49
N ALA A 127 -11.17 4.44 -8.50
CA ALA A 127 -11.97 3.23 -8.67
C ALA A 127 -13.35 3.40 -8.02
N ASN A 128 -14.27 2.47 -8.27
CA ASN A 128 -15.57 2.48 -7.63
C ASN A 128 -15.41 2.32 -6.11
N GLU A 129 -15.85 3.34 -5.37
CA GLU A 129 -15.79 3.42 -3.91
C GLU A 129 -16.42 2.22 -3.21
N LYS A 130 -17.58 1.76 -3.71
CA LYS A 130 -18.30 0.63 -3.14
C LYS A 130 -17.51 -0.67 -3.32
N LEU A 131 -17.04 -0.94 -4.53
CA LEU A 131 -16.22 -2.14 -4.82
C LEU A 131 -14.91 -2.13 -4.02
N ARG A 132 -14.33 -0.94 -3.78
CA ARG A 132 -13.13 -0.82 -2.95
C ARG A 132 -13.39 -1.23 -1.51
N LYS A 133 -14.49 -0.76 -0.93
CA LYS A 133 -14.89 -1.12 0.44
C LYS A 133 -15.20 -2.61 0.56
N GLU A 134 -15.98 -3.14 -0.38
CA GLU A 134 -16.30 -4.58 -0.43
C GLU A 134 -15.03 -5.44 -0.52
N LEU A 135 -14.09 -5.08 -1.40
CA LEU A 135 -12.83 -5.82 -1.53
C LEU A 135 -11.94 -5.68 -0.28
N LYS A 136 -11.86 -4.49 0.35
CA LYS A 136 -11.13 -4.32 1.62
C LYS A 136 -11.73 -5.19 2.73
N GLU A 137 -13.06 -5.22 2.85
CA GLU A 137 -13.77 -6.04 3.84
C GLU A 137 -13.54 -7.54 3.61
N GLU A 138 -13.61 -7.99 2.36
CA GLU A 138 -13.34 -9.38 1.98
C GLU A 138 -11.90 -9.80 2.34
N LEU A 139 -10.91 -8.94 2.03
CA LEU A 139 -9.52 -9.16 2.40
C LEU A 139 -9.31 -9.20 3.92
N ASN A 140 -9.99 -8.34 4.68
CA ASN A 140 -9.93 -8.32 6.14
C ASN A 140 -10.58 -9.54 6.79
N SER A 141 -11.57 -10.16 6.14
CA SER A 141 -12.19 -11.40 6.64
C SER A 141 -11.26 -12.62 6.54
N GLY A 142 -10.14 -12.49 5.82
CA GLY A 142 -9.17 -13.56 5.58
C GLY A 142 -9.74 -14.71 4.76
N GLY A 143 -10.75 -14.44 3.93
CA GLY A 143 -11.25 -15.37 2.91
C GLY A 143 -10.25 -15.54 1.75
N ASN A 144 -10.43 -16.59 0.95
CA ASN A 144 -9.68 -16.77 -0.29
C ASN A 144 -10.27 -15.86 -1.37
N VAL A 145 -9.71 -14.66 -1.51
CA VAL A 145 -10.13 -13.67 -2.50
C VAL A 145 -9.50 -13.97 -3.85
N THR A 146 -10.32 -14.01 -4.91
CA THR A 146 -9.86 -14.14 -6.30
C THR A 146 -9.97 -12.81 -7.02
N PHE A 147 -8.90 -12.37 -7.70
CA PHE A 147 -8.85 -11.06 -8.36
C PHE A 147 -9.21 -11.07 -9.85
N GLU A 148 -9.65 -12.21 -10.42
CA GLU A 148 -9.89 -12.38 -11.86
C GLU A 148 -10.85 -11.33 -12.46
N ASN A 149 -11.84 -10.90 -11.68
CA ASN A 149 -12.85 -9.92 -12.12
C ASN A 149 -12.59 -8.50 -11.61
N ALA A 150 -11.52 -8.29 -10.83
CA ALA A 150 -11.19 -6.98 -10.29
C ALA A 150 -10.46 -6.16 -11.35
N SER A 151 -10.89 -4.91 -11.55
CA SER A 151 -10.16 -4.01 -12.45
C SER A 151 -8.80 -3.63 -11.86
N VAL A 152 -7.79 -3.43 -12.71
CA VAL A 152 -6.45 -3.02 -12.28
C VAL A 152 -6.49 -1.70 -11.47
N HIS A 153 -7.38 -0.78 -11.83
CA HIS A 153 -7.61 0.44 -11.05
C HIS A 153 -8.15 0.16 -9.64
N LEU A 154 -9.08 -0.80 -9.49
CA LEU A 154 -9.58 -1.19 -8.18
C LEU A 154 -8.44 -1.75 -7.30
N LEU A 155 -7.64 -2.67 -7.85
CA LEU A 155 -6.50 -3.26 -7.14
C LEU A 155 -5.46 -2.20 -6.75
N ALA A 156 -5.18 -1.25 -7.64
CA ALA A 156 -4.28 -0.13 -7.37
C ALA A 156 -4.76 0.74 -6.22
N VAL A 157 -6.06 1.06 -6.16
CA VAL A 157 -6.61 1.87 -5.07
C VAL A 157 -6.65 1.07 -3.76
N VAL A 158 -7.01 -0.21 -3.79
CA VAL A 158 -6.97 -1.07 -2.59
C VAL A 158 -5.54 -1.22 -2.05
N PHE A 159 -4.55 -1.37 -2.92
CA PHE A 159 -3.15 -1.43 -2.52
C PHE A 159 -2.67 -0.10 -1.89
N LYS A 160 -3.04 1.05 -2.46
CA LYS A 160 -2.78 2.36 -1.83
C LYS A 160 -3.49 2.48 -0.47
N ASP A 161 -4.70 1.96 -0.35
CA ASP A 161 -5.41 1.90 0.93
C ASP A 161 -4.68 1.01 1.93
N PHE A 162 -4.08 -0.10 1.51
CA PHE A 162 -3.27 -0.95 2.38
C PHE A 162 -2.07 -0.16 2.92
N LEU A 163 -1.30 0.49 2.04
CA LEU A 163 -0.14 1.30 2.44
C LEU A 163 -0.51 2.44 3.40
N ARG A 164 -1.60 3.16 3.12
CA ARG A 164 -2.07 4.28 3.95
C ARG A 164 -2.49 3.84 5.36
N ASN A 165 -2.96 2.61 5.50
CA ASN A 165 -3.43 2.06 6.78
C ASN A 165 -2.32 1.32 7.55
N ILE A 166 -1.07 1.38 7.11
CA ILE A 166 0.07 0.91 7.91
C ILE A 166 0.31 1.94 9.04
N PRO A 167 0.30 1.52 10.32
CA PRO A 167 0.66 2.40 11.43
C PRO A 167 2.05 3.03 11.20
N HIS A 168 2.18 4.33 11.49
CA HIS A 168 3.41 5.11 11.24
C HIS A 168 3.86 5.19 9.77
N THR A 169 3.00 4.82 8.81
CA THR A 169 3.29 4.76 7.36
C THR A 169 4.40 3.77 6.96
N LEU A 170 4.53 3.51 5.66
CA LEU A 170 5.52 2.56 5.16
C LEU A 170 6.97 3.00 5.47
N LEU A 171 7.27 4.29 5.34
CA LEU A 171 8.62 4.84 5.49
C LEU A 171 8.97 5.27 6.92
N LEU A 172 8.07 5.00 7.88
CA LEU A 172 8.15 5.41 9.28
C LEU A 172 8.22 6.92 9.47
N THR A 173 7.17 7.46 10.07
CA THR A 173 7.07 8.88 10.41
C THR A 173 8.25 9.37 11.26
N GLU A 174 8.80 8.54 12.16
CA GLU A 174 9.97 8.92 12.96
C GLU A 174 11.26 9.17 12.14
N LEU A 175 11.35 8.65 10.91
CA LEU A 175 12.48 8.85 10.00
C LEU A 175 12.27 10.05 9.07
N TYR A 176 11.17 10.79 9.20
CA TYR A 176 10.78 11.86 8.26
C TYR A 176 11.90 12.88 8.02
N ASP A 177 12.50 13.42 9.08
CA ASP A 177 13.55 14.44 8.96
C ASP A 177 14.83 13.90 8.30
N GLU A 178 15.14 12.62 8.54
CA GLU A 178 16.26 11.96 7.88
C GLU A 178 16.00 11.79 6.38
N TRP A 179 14.78 11.39 5.99
CA TRP A 179 14.36 11.34 4.60
C TRP A 179 14.47 12.72 3.93
N MET A 180 13.99 13.78 4.60
CA MET A 180 14.08 15.14 4.08
C MET A 180 15.53 15.60 3.91
N THR A 181 16.39 15.30 4.89
CA THR A 181 17.83 15.60 4.82
C THR A 181 18.52 14.85 3.69
N ALA A 182 18.15 13.59 3.45
CA ALA A 182 18.70 12.79 2.38
C ALA A 182 18.32 13.35 0.99
N ILE A 183 17.06 13.75 0.77
CA ILE A 183 16.62 14.28 -0.54
C ILE A 183 17.20 15.67 -0.87
N GLU A 184 17.62 16.44 0.14
CA GLU A 184 18.22 17.77 -0.03
C GLU A 184 19.68 17.73 -0.54
N LYS A 185 20.32 16.55 -0.55
CA LYS A 185 21.66 16.38 -1.11
C LYS A 185 21.66 16.75 -2.60
N THR A 186 22.57 17.65 -2.98
CA THR A 186 22.68 18.18 -4.34
C THR A 186 23.31 17.18 -5.31
N ASN A 187 24.34 16.47 -4.84
CA ASN A 187 24.98 15.42 -5.62
C ASN A 187 24.09 14.18 -5.67
N HIS A 188 23.87 13.69 -6.89
CA HIS A 188 23.00 12.54 -7.13
C HIS A 188 23.45 11.25 -6.44
N HIS A 189 24.76 10.98 -6.45
CA HIS A 189 25.31 9.80 -5.81
C HIS A 189 25.20 9.89 -4.29
N GLU A 190 25.58 11.03 -3.70
CA GLU A 190 25.44 11.28 -2.26
C GLU A 190 23.98 11.17 -1.79
N ARG A 191 23.04 11.73 -2.56
CA ARG A 191 21.61 11.60 -2.31
C ARG A 191 21.17 10.15 -2.29
N THR A 192 21.64 9.36 -3.25
CA THR A 192 21.29 7.94 -3.38
C THR A 192 21.83 7.14 -2.19
N GLU A 193 23.08 7.36 -1.80
CA GLU A 193 23.67 6.67 -0.64
C GLU A 193 22.97 7.09 0.66
N ALA A 194 22.70 8.38 0.86
CA ALA A 194 21.94 8.87 2.02
C ALA A 194 20.53 8.24 2.09
N LEU A 195 19.81 8.15 0.97
CA LEU A 195 18.49 7.49 0.93
C LEU A 195 18.58 6.00 1.30
N LYS A 196 19.63 5.30 0.85
CA LYS A 196 19.87 3.89 1.23
C LYS A 196 20.20 3.76 2.71
N GLU A 197 20.98 4.67 3.27
CA GLU A 197 21.29 4.68 4.71
C GLU A 197 20.01 4.80 5.55
N VAL A 198 19.10 5.71 5.20
CA VAL A 198 17.81 5.84 5.89
C VAL A 198 16.94 4.60 5.66
N ALA A 199 16.89 4.06 4.43
CA ALA A 199 16.14 2.83 4.13
C ALA A 199 16.62 1.63 4.94
N ASN A 200 17.92 1.52 5.23
CA ASN A 200 18.49 0.44 6.02
C ASN A 200 18.12 0.51 7.51
N LYS A 201 17.56 1.63 7.99
CA LYS A 201 16.99 1.76 9.34
C LYS A 201 15.57 1.21 9.44
N LEU A 202 14.89 0.99 8.31
CA LEU A 202 13.53 0.47 8.32
C LEU A 202 13.49 -0.96 8.89
N PRO A 203 12.42 -1.31 9.64
CA PRO A 203 12.13 -2.69 9.98
C PRO A 203 12.07 -3.57 8.72
N ARG A 204 12.51 -4.82 8.86
CA ARG A 204 12.59 -5.76 7.74
C ARG A 204 11.28 -5.88 6.93
N PRO A 205 10.08 -5.95 7.56
CA PRO A 205 8.81 -5.98 6.81
C PRO A 205 8.56 -4.71 5.97
N ASN A 206 8.89 -3.52 6.51
CA ASN A 206 8.77 -2.24 5.81
C ASN A 206 9.71 -2.19 4.61
N LEU A 207 10.98 -2.55 4.81
CA LEU A 207 11.99 -2.56 3.75
C LEU A 207 11.62 -3.57 2.64
N LEU A 208 11.09 -4.74 3.01
CA LEU A 208 10.60 -5.74 2.05
C LEU A 208 9.48 -5.15 1.18
N LEU A 209 8.42 -4.63 1.80
CA LEU A 209 7.29 -4.05 1.07
C LEU A 209 7.72 -2.85 0.20
N LEU A 210 8.64 -2.02 0.70
CA LEU A 210 9.22 -0.92 -0.05
C LEU A 210 9.94 -1.40 -1.32
N LYS A 211 10.74 -2.46 -1.23
CA LYS A 211 11.43 -3.04 -2.39
C LYS A 211 10.44 -3.53 -3.46
N HIS A 212 9.39 -4.25 -3.06
CA HIS A 212 8.35 -4.70 -3.99
C HIS A 212 7.61 -3.51 -4.62
N LEU A 213 7.24 -2.51 -3.81
CA LEU A 213 6.59 -1.30 -4.28
C LEU A 213 7.44 -0.60 -5.35
N LEU A 214 8.71 -0.34 -5.05
CA LEU A 214 9.61 0.37 -5.96
C LEU A 214 9.82 -0.43 -7.26
N CYS A 215 9.95 -1.75 -7.17
CA CYS A 215 10.01 -2.64 -8.34
C CYS A 215 8.82 -2.46 -9.28
N VAL A 216 7.60 -2.50 -8.73
CA VAL A 216 6.36 -2.29 -9.51
C VAL A 216 6.30 -0.88 -10.10
N LEU A 217 6.60 0.15 -9.31
CA LEU A 217 6.56 1.54 -9.79
C LEU A 217 7.58 1.82 -10.89
N HIS A 218 8.79 1.28 -10.76
CA HIS A 218 9.81 1.39 -11.79
C HIS A 218 9.39 0.68 -13.08
N HIS A 219 8.85 -0.54 -12.97
CA HIS A 219 8.41 -1.27 -14.15
C HIS A 219 7.29 -0.53 -14.90
N ILE A 220 6.33 0.04 -14.16
CA ILE A 220 5.25 0.86 -14.72
C ILE A 220 5.81 2.13 -15.39
N SER A 221 6.75 2.82 -14.75
CA SER A 221 7.27 4.09 -15.28
C SER A 221 8.00 3.95 -16.61
N LYS A 222 8.58 2.77 -16.90
CA LYS A 222 9.22 2.46 -18.18
C LYS A 222 8.25 2.44 -19.36
N SER A 223 6.95 2.24 -19.13
CA SER A 223 5.91 2.27 -20.17
C SER A 223 5.04 3.54 -20.11
N SER A 224 5.63 4.65 -19.64
CA SER A 224 4.92 5.92 -19.42
C SER A 224 4.38 6.57 -20.71
N ASP A 225 4.93 6.21 -21.87
CA ASP A 225 4.39 6.56 -23.19
C ASP A 225 3.01 5.93 -23.43
N VAL A 226 2.74 4.75 -22.88
CA VAL A 226 1.44 4.05 -22.94
C VAL A 226 0.56 4.45 -21.76
N ASN A 227 1.01 4.19 -20.53
CA ASN A 227 0.18 4.36 -19.33
C ASN A 227 0.07 5.81 -18.83
N LYS A 228 0.86 6.75 -19.36
CA LYS A 228 0.88 8.18 -19.00
C LYS A 228 1.32 8.49 -17.56
N MET A 229 2.00 7.55 -16.91
CA MET A 229 2.48 7.66 -15.54
C MET A 229 4.01 7.48 -15.49
N ASP A 230 4.74 8.56 -15.71
CA ASP A 230 6.17 8.60 -15.40
C ASP A 230 6.42 8.53 -13.88
N SER A 231 7.69 8.37 -13.49
CA SER A 231 8.12 8.34 -12.09
C SER A 231 7.75 9.58 -11.28
N SER A 232 7.67 10.76 -11.91
CA SER A 232 7.25 11.99 -11.22
C SER A 232 5.76 11.94 -10.90
N ASN A 233 4.93 11.53 -11.85
CA ASN A 233 3.49 11.36 -11.66
C ASN A 233 3.17 10.28 -10.62
N LEU A 234 3.94 9.18 -10.62
CA LEU A 234 3.83 8.13 -9.60
C LEU A 234 4.24 8.65 -8.22
N ALA A 235 5.32 9.44 -8.13
CA ALA A 235 5.74 10.05 -6.86
C ALA A 235 4.66 10.98 -6.27
N ILE A 236 3.95 11.76 -7.10
CA ILE A 236 2.80 12.57 -6.65
C ILE A 236 1.72 11.69 -6.03
N CYS A 237 1.41 10.55 -6.66
CA CYS A 237 0.35 9.65 -6.21
C CYS A 237 0.70 8.91 -4.91
N PHE A 238 1.98 8.62 -4.68
CA PHE A 238 2.43 7.80 -3.55
C PHE A 238 3.03 8.59 -2.39
N GLY A 239 3.63 9.76 -2.62
CA GLY A 239 4.29 10.55 -1.58
C GLY A 239 3.44 10.68 -0.30
N PRO A 240 2.21 11.20 -0.38
CA PRO A 240 1.32 11.32 0.78
C PRO A 240 0.84 9.99 1.38
N THR A 241 1.01 8.88 0.65
CA THR A 241 0.57 7.55 1.08
C THR A 241 1.66 6.82 1.87
N ILE A 242 2.93 7.04 1.54
CA ILE A 242 4.05 6.27 2.09
C ILE A 242 4.83 7.01 3.18
N LEU A 243 4.72 8.34 3.24
CA LEU A 243 5.38 9.17 4.23
C LEU A 243 4.55 10.44 4.50
N THR A 244 4.30 10.69 5.78
CA THR A 244 3.69 11.93 6.27
C THR A 244 4.51 12.46 7.43
N PRO A 245 4.59 13.78 7.64
CA PRO A 245 5.23 14.32 8.83
C PRO A 245 4.49 13.86 10.09
N ASP A 246 5.21 13.81 11.21
CA ASP A 246 4.57 13.54 12.50
C ASP A 246 3.70 14.74 12.86
N CYS A 247 2.40 14.60 12.65
CA CYS A 247 1.45 15.55 13.14
C CYS A 247 1.01 14.99 14.48
N ASP A 248 1.74 15.36 15.55
CA ASP A 248 1.44 15.01 16.94
C ASP A 248 -0.07 14.85 17.15
N GLN A 249 -0.53 13.61 17.31
CA GLN A 249 -1.90 13.35 17.77
C GLN A 249 -1.99 13.69 19.25
N SER A 250 -1.95 14.98 19.61
CA SER A 250 -2.54 15.54 20.82
C SER A 250 -2.37 17.06 20.92
N LEU A 251 -3.26 17.82 20.28
CA LEU A 251 -3.69 19.10 20.87
C LEU A 251 -5.22 19.15 20.84
N PRO A 252 -5.89 18.92 21.99
CA PRO A 252 -7.31 19.19 22.13
C PRO A 252 -7.61 20.65 21.78
N LEU A 253 -8.66 20.84 20.99
CA LEU A 253 -9.24 22.14 20.65
C LEU A 253 -9.92 22.76 21.88
N GLU A 254 -9.14 23.23 22.85
CA GLU A 254 -9.64 24.19 23.83
C GLU A 254 -8.60 25.27 24.12
N VAL A 255 -9.11 26.49 24.30
CA VAL A 255 -8.41 27.75 24.63
C VAL A 255 -7.92 28.57 23.42
N GLN A 256 -8.86 29.26 22.79
CA GLN A 256 -8.80 30.73 22.64
C GLN A 256 -10.21 31.29 22.34
N LYS A 257 -11.10 31.17 23.33
CA LYS A 257 -12.28 32.04 23.44
C LYS A 257 -12.00 33.00 24.59
N GLY A 258 -11.49 34.18 24.26
CA GLY A 258 -11.18 35.21 25.24
C GLY A 258 -10.25 36.26 24.65
N LEU A 259 -10.80 37.25 23.95
CA LEU A 259 -10.67 38.67 24.27
C LEU A 259 -11.10 39.52 23.06
N THR A 260 -12.40 39.62 22.80
CA THR A 260 -12.99 40.73 22.06
C THR A 260 -14.11 41.31 22.89
N ASP A 261 -13.73 42.08 23.91
CA ASP A 261 -14.57 43.12 24.50
C ASP A 261 -13.64 44.22 25.01
N LYS A 262 -13.45 45.23 24.14
CA LYS A 262 -13.09 46.63 24.41
C LYS A 262 -12.51 47.24 23.13
N LYS A 263 -13.38 47.83 22.31
CA LYS A 263 -13.34 49.27 22.04
C LYS A 263 -14.59 49.70 21.28
#